data_AF-A0A2U8TR87-F1
#
_entry.id   AF-A0A2U8TR87-F1
#
_cell.length_a   1.000
_cell.length_b   1.000
_cell.length_c   1.000
_cell.angle_alpha   90.00
_cell.angle_beta   90.00
_cell.angle_gamma   90.00
#
_symmetry.space_group_name_H-M   'P 1'
#
loop_
_entity.id
_entity.type
_entity.pdbx_description
1 polymer ?
#
loop_
_entity_poly.entity_id
_entity_poly.type
_entity_poly.pdbx_seq_one_letter_code
_entity_poly.pdbx_strand_id
1 'polypeptide(L)'
;MSEPVMGVGICRPPALRKFALLATALSLLGCAVLSAPALAAAAPASDIVYAVESAKASKSLMLDVVHAGKRLVAVGDRGHILYSDDQGATWTQAKVPTRQLLTSVFFVDDKHGWAVGHDAQVLASEDGGVTWTKQFEDLKRESPLLDVWFQDVNSGFAVGAYGALMATTDGGKHWEDVSDRLDNEDQYHLNGIAAVKDAGLFIVGEQGSMFRSVDWGQTWEKLEGPYEGSLFGVIGTAQANTLLAYGLRGNLFRSTDFGTTWEPVELKAARGALEFGLSGATLLDDGSIVIVGNGGSVIRSNDNGETFSVFNRPDRISVSAVTAAGNGNLILAGQGGVRVTSLTGASAENGKNGSSQ
;
A
#
# COMPACT_ATOMS: atom_id res chain seq x y z
N MET A 1 -39.76 37.12 -31.18
CA MET A 1 -40.01 38.39 -31.88
C MET A 1 -38.94 39.37 -31.44
N SER A 2 -38.27 40.20 -32.23
CA SER A 2 -38.06 40.35 -33.67
C SER A 2 -37.17 41.60 -33.77
N GLU A 3 -36.06 41.56 -34.51
CA GLU A 3 -35.35 42.78 -34.96
C GLU A 3 -36.12 43.43 -36.15
N PRO A 4 -35.62 44.45 -36.89
CA PRO A 4 -34.43 45.30 -36.72
C PRO A 4 -34.68 46.82 -36.98
N VAL A 5 -33.61 47.65 -36.97
CA VAL A 5 -33.51 48.84 -37.84
C VAL A 5 -32.05 49.00 -38.35
N MET A 6 -31.89 49.39 -39.62
CA MET A 6 -30.61 49.69 -40.30
C MET A 6 -30.76 50.97 -41.15
N GLY A 7 -29.67 51.74 -41.32
CA GLY A 7 -29.62 52.96 -42.15
C GLY A 7 -28.57 53.97 -41.63
N VAL A 8 -27.34 54.07 -42.14
CA VAL A 8 -26.85 54.45 -43.50
C VAL A 8 -26.93 55.96 -43.78
N GLY A 9 -25.77 56.58 -43.99
CA GLY A 9 -25.58 57.96 -44.49
C GLY A 9 -24.14 58.12 -45.03
N ILE A 10 -23.97 58.81 -46.17
CA ILE A 10 -22.74 58.76 -47.00
C ILE A 10 -22.29 60.17 -47.42
N CYS A 11 -20.99 60.47 -47.37
CA CYS A 11 -20.36 61.45 -48.29
C CYS A 11 -18.82 61.32 -48.44
N ARG A 12 -18.35 61.69 -49.64
CA ARG A 12 -16.97 61.81 -50.19
C ARG A 12 -17.05 62.78 -51.40
N PRO A 13 -15.96 63.24 -52.08
CA PRO A 13 -14.52 62.91 -52.01
C PRO A 13 -13.73 64.18 -51.52
N PRO A 14 -12.77 64.89 -52.18
CA PRO A 14 -11.86 64.60 -53.30
C PRO A 14 -10.36 65.05 -53.22
N ALA A 15 -9.49 64.22 -53.80
CA ALA A 15 -8.42 64.55 -54.77
C ALA A 15 -7.16 65.42 -54.43
N LEU A 16 -6.02 64.71 -54.35
CA LEU A 16 -4.79 64.89 -55.18
C LEU A 16 -3.90 66.16 -55.12
N ARG A 17 -2.65 65.99 -54.66
CA ARG A 17 -1.34 66.14 -55.39
C ARG A 17 -0.16 65.88 -54.41
N LYS A 18 0.73 64.89 -54.63
CA LYS A 18 1.87 64.74 -55.58
C LYS A 18 3.25 65.12 -54.97
N PHE A 19 4.07 64.08 -54.76
CA PHE A 19 5.55 64.02 -54.82
C PHE A 19 6.45 65.07 -54.12
N ALA A 20 7.29 64.56 -53.22
CA ALA A 20 8.73 64.86 -53.19
C ALA A 20 9.49 63.58 -52.80
N LEU A 21 10.62 63.28 -53.46
CA LEU A 21 11.61 62.32 -52.96
C LEU A 21 12.68 63.07 -52.18
N LEU A 22 13.11 62.51 -51.06
CA LEU A 22 14.49 62.70 -50.57
C LEU A 22 14.95 61.37 -49.97
N ALA A 23 16.15 60.92 -50.35
CA ALA A 23 16.74 59.69 -49.83
C ALA A 23 17.93 60.03 -48.93
N THR A 24 17.84 59.66 -47.66
CA THR A 24 18.94 59.71 -46.69
C THR A 24 18.91 58.43 -45.86
N ALA A 25 19.83 57.51 -46.15
CA ALA A 25 20.00 56.28 -45.37
C ALA A 25 21.03 56.51 -44.25
N LEU A 26 20.74 56.04 -43.03
CA LEU A 26 21.76 55.70 -42.06
C LEU A 26 21.26 54.71 -40.99
N SER A 27 22.15 53.80 -40.58
CA SER A 27 22.09 52.98 -39.35
C SER A 27 20.77 52.28 -38.99
N LEU A 28 20.59 51.05 -39.49
CA LEU A 28 19.86 50.00 -38.76
C LEU A 28 20.72 49.49 -37.60
N LEU A 29 20.48 49.92 -36.36
CA LEU A 29 20.93 49.17 -35.18
C LEU A 29 19.94 48.03 -34.90
N GLY A 30 20.17 46.88 -35.53
CA GLY A 30 19.50 45.64 -35.14
C GLY A 30 20.08 45.13 -33.83
N CYS A 31 19.39 45.36 -32.71
CA CYS A 31 19.69 44.70 -31.44
C CYS A 31 19.33 43.21 -31.54
N ALA A 32 20.25 42.42 -32.10
CA ALA A 32 20.19 40.97 -32.08
C ALA A 32 20.34 40.47 -30.63
N VAL A 33 19.22 40.31 -29.94
CA VAL A 33 19.19 39.72 -28.60
C VAL A 33 19.55 38.25 -28.73
N LEU A 34 20.84 37.94 -28.57
CA LEU A 34 21.34 36.57 -28.51
C LEU A 34 20.77 35.91 -27.24
N SER A 35 19.62 35.25 -27.40
CA SER A 35 19.04 34.35 -26.42
C SER A 35 19.96 33.14 -26.26
N ALA A 36 20.99 33.29 -25.43
CA ALA A 36 21.81 32.17 -25.01
C ALA A 36 20.88 31.10 -24.41
N PRO A 37 20.96 29.83 -24.82
CA PRO A 37 20.21 28.78 -24.17
C PRO A 37 20.67 28.72 -22.72
N ALA A 38 19.77 29.03 -21.80
CA ALA A 38 20.02 28.78 -20.39
C ALA A 38 20.18 27.26 -20.25
N LEU A 39 21.41 26.79 -20.06
CA LEU A 39 21.62 25.44 -19.55
C LEU A 39 20.93 25.40 -18.20
N ALA A 40 19.79 24.71 -18.13
CA ALA A 40 19.25 24.27 -16.87
C ALA A 40 20.35 23.45 -16.21
N ALA A 41 20.96 24.00 -15.16
CA ALA A 41 21.91 23.25 -14.35
C ALA A 41 21.12 22.05 -13.81
N ALA A 42 21.51 20.84 -14.23
CA ALA A 42 20.92 19.63 -13.70
C ALA A 42 21.03 19.72 -12.18
N ALA A 43 19.90 19.52 -11.48
CA ALA A 43 19.91 19.45 -10.03
C ALA A 43 20.96 18.41 -9.63
N PRO A 44 21.82 18.69 -8.62
CA PRO A 44 22.83 17.73 -8.20
C PRO A 44 22.11 16.43 -7.85
N ALA A 45 22.56 15.32 -8.46
CA ALA A 45 21.99 14.01 -8.19
C ALA A 45 22.07 13.77 -6.68
N SER A 46 20.91 13.58 -6.04
CA SER A 46 20.85 13.34 -4.61
C SER A 46 21.59 12.05 -4.29
N ASP A 47 22.59 12.14 -3.42
CA ASP A 47 23.31 10.95 -2.95
C ASP A 47 22.30 9.94 -2.37
N ILE A 48 22.26 8.74 -2.94
CA ILE A 48 21.24 7.74 -2.55
C ILE A 48 21.49 7.31 -1.10
N VAL A 49 20.61 7.76 -0.20
CA VAL A 49 20.75 7.54 1.24
C VAL A 49 20.25 6.14 1.61
N TYR A 50 21.15 5.17 1.56
CA TYR A 50 20.86 3.78 1.93
C TYR A 50 20.57 3.60 3.43
N ALA A 51 19.77 2.58 3.73
CA ALA A 51 19.54 2.05 5.07
C ALA A 51 20.86 1.70 5.75
N VAL A 52 20.92 1.88 7.08
CA VAL A 52 22.13 1.57 7.85
C VAL A 52 22.10 0.09 8.25
N GLU A 53 23.16 -0.64 7.96
CA GLU A 53 23.27 -2.06 8.35
C GLU A 53 23.30 -2.19 9.89
N SER A 54 22.49 -3.10 10.42
CA SER A 54 22.29 -3.25 11.86
C SER A 54 22.21 -4.71 12.28
N ALA A 55 23.15 -5.14 13.13
CA ALA A 55 23.12 -6.42 13.84
C ALA A 55 21.92 -6.59 14.80
N LYS A 56 20.99 -5.62 14.82
CA LYS A 56 19.70 -5.65 15.53
C LYS A 56 18.49 -5.43 14.60
N ALA A 57 18.64 -5.30 13.28
CA ALA A 57 17.51 -5.12 12.35
C ALA A 57 16.48 -6.26 12.51
N SER A 58 17.00 -7.49 12.60
CA SER A 58 16.47 -8.69 13.28
C SER A 58 15.34 -8.52 14.31
N LYS A 59 15.53 -7.51 15.18
CA LYS A 59 14.88 -7.29 16.48
C LYS A 59 14.35 -5.85 16.62
N SER A 60 14.27 -5.12 15.51
CA SER A 60 13.70 -3.76 15.40
C SER A 60 12.18 -3.82 15.17
N LEU A 61 11.50 -2.71 14.90
CA LEU A 61 10.07 -2.75 14.54
C LEU A 61 9.94 -3.24 13.08
N MET A 62 9.29 -4.38 12.89
CA MET A 62 8.83 -4.86 11.59
C MET A 62 7.32 -4.61 11.48
N LEU A 63 6.84 -4.21 10.31
CA LEU A 63 5.41 -3.99 10.05
C LEU A 63 4.80 -5.10 9.22
N ASP A 64 5.49 -5.61 8.20
CA ASP A 64 4.96 -6.65 7.32
C ASP A 64 5.97 -7.77 7.01
N VAL A 65 5.47 -8.95 6.62
CA VAL A 65 6.26 -10.14 6.24
C VAL A 65 5.49 -11.06 5.27
N VAL A 66 6.08 -11.30 4.09
CA VAL A 66 5.48 -12.08 2.99
C VAL A 66 6.45 -13.09 2.36
N HIS A 67 5.98 -13.82 1.35
CA HIS A 67 6.77 -14.77 0.57
C HIS A 67 7.23 -14.19 -0.77
N ALA A 68 8.53 -14.21 -1.04
CA ALA A 68 9.09 -14.20 -2.39
C ALA A 68 9.29 -15.67 -2.83
N GLY A 69 8.20 -16.31 -3.25
CA GLY A 69 8.16 -17.76 -3.48
C GLY A 69 8.48 -18.56 -2.21
N LYS A 70 9.68 -19.14 -2.14
CA LYS A 70 10.15 -19.89 -0.93
C LYS A 70 10.85 -19.02 0.11
N ARG A 71 11.36 -17.85 -0.30
CA ARG A 71 12.03 -16.91 0.58
C ARG A 71 11.01 -16.12 1.36
N LEU A 72 11.33 -15.80 2.61
CA LEU A 72 10.58 -14.85 3.42
C LEU A 72 11.21 -13.46 3.27
N VAL A 73 10.38 -12.42 3.11
CA VAL A 73 10.81 -11.02 3.08
C VAL A 73 9.99 -10.22 4.09
N ALA A 74 10.64 -9.44 4.95
CA ALA A 74 9.99 -8.62 5.97
C ALA A 74 10.47 -7.16 5.89
N VAL A 75 9.59 -6.20 6.19
CA VAL A 75 9.88 -4.76 6.11
C VAL A 75 9.52 -4.02 7.40
N GLY A 76 10.16 -2.88 7.65
CA GLY A 76 9.88 -2.09 8.85
C GLY A 76 10.69 -0.82 9.00
N ASP A 77 11.12 -0.54 10.24
CA ASP A 77 11.73 0.74 10.60
C ASP A 77 13.07 1.01 9.89
N ARG A 78 13.42 2.29 9.75
CA ARG A 78 14.75 2.77 9.30
C ARG A 78 15.19 2.28 7.92
N GLY A 79 14.25 1.92 7.05
CA GLY A 79 14.52 1.32 5.74
C GLY A 79 15.00 -0.13 5.81
N HIS A 80 14.79 -0.82 6.95
CA HIS A 80 15.08 -2.25 7.05
C HIS A 80 14.12 -3.03 6.14
N ILE A 81 14.69 -3.70 5.14
CA ILE A 81 14.12 -4.89 4.51
C ILE A 81 15.02 -6.06 4.86
N LEU A 82 14.44 -7.16 5.30
CA LEU A 82 15.11 -8.38 5.72
C LEU A 82 14.64 -9.55 4.87
N TYR A 83 15.52 -10.50 4.57
CA TYR A 83 15.11 -11.76 3.92
C TYR A 83 15.71 -13.00 4.59
N SER A 84 15.00 -14.12 4.46
CA SER A 84 15.38 -15.43 5.00
C SER A 84 15.10 -16.54 3.97
N ASP A 85 16.12 -17.34 3.68
CA ASP A 85 16.06 -18.53 2.82
C ASP A 85 15.98 -19.84 3.65
N ASP A 86 15.94 -19.74 4.98
CA ASP A 86 16.02 -20.85 5.95
C ASP A 86 14.82 -20.90 6.91
N GLN A 87 13.64 -20.52 6.41
CA GLN A 87 12.36 -20.62 7.13
C GLN A 87 12.30 -19.74 8.39
N GLY A 88 12.99 -18.60 8.36
CA GLY A 88 13.01 -17.59 9.41
C GLY A 88 14.03 -17.85 10.52
N ALA A 89 14.91 -18.85 10.38
CA ALA A 89 15.93 -19.18 11.37
C ALA A 89 17.09 -18.16 11.40
N THR A 90 17.50 -17.65 10.23
CA THR A 90 18.41 -16.51 10.08
C THR A 90 17.84 -15.49 9.10
N TRP A 91 18.28 -14.24 9.23
CA TRP A 91 17.78 -13.11 8.43
C TRP A 91 18.92 -12.22 8.00
N THR A 92 18.99 -11.91 6.70
CA THR A 92 19.96 -10.98 6.10
C THR A 92 19.29 -9.64 5.84
N GLN A 93 19.96 -8.53 6.13
CA GLN A 93 19.46 -7.19 5.79
C GLN A 93 19.80 -6.87 4.33
N ALA A 94 18.79 -6.48 3.56
CA ALA A 94 18.93 -6.06 2.17
C ALA A 94 19.57 -4.67 2.04
N LYS A 95 20.09 -4.35 0.84
CA LYS A 95 20.60 -3.00 0.54
C LYS A 95 19.46 -2.14 -0.03
N VAL A 96 18.87 -1.30 0.83
CA VAL A 96 17.64 -0.54 0.54
C VAL A 96 17.92 0.96 0.40
N PRO A 97 17.46 1.65 -0.67
CA PRO A 97 17.76 3.07 -0.95
C PRO A 97 16.88 4.06 -0.16
N THR A 98 16.64 3.79 1.12
CA THR A 98 15.83 4.63 2.00
C THR A 98 16.25 4.51 3.46
N ARG A 99 15.77 5.42 4.31
CA ARG A 99 15.86 5.34 5.78
C ARG A 99 14.52 5.51 6.50
N GLN A 100 13.43 5.58 5.76
CA GLN A 100 12.09 5.79 6.33
C GLN A 100 11.44 4.47 6.75
N LEU A 101 10.32 4.57 7.47
CA LEU A 101 9.49 3.43 7.84
C LEU A 101 8.79 2.87 6.59
N LEU A 102 9.02 1.59 6.31
CA LEU A 102 8.27 0.81 5.33
C LEU A 102 7.11 0.09 6.03
N THR A 103 5.96 0.05 5.36
CA THR A 103 4.65 -0.32 5.94
C THR A 103 4.17 -1.70 5.47
N SER A 104 4.19 -1.94 4.16
CA SER A 104 3.71 -3.16 3.50
C SER A 104 4.67 -3.57 2.37
N VAL A 105 4.72 -4.87 2.07
CA VAL A 105 5.50 -5.46 0.98
C VAL A 105 4.70 -6.53 0.24
N PHE A 106 4.70 -6.48 -1.09
CA PHE A 106 4.02 -7.46 -1.93
C PHE A 106 5.00 -8.10 -2.91
N PHE A 107 4.87 -9.41 -3.13
CA PHE A 107 5.60 -10.16 -4.16
C PHE A 107 4.61 -10.90 -5.04
N VAL A 108 4.77 -10.78 -6.37
CA VAL A 108 3.88 -11.43 -7.35
C VAL A 108 4.46 -12.74 -7.89
N ASP A 109 5.76 -12.95 -7.75
CA ASP A 109 6.45 -14.22 -8.01
C ASP A 109 7.68 -14.42 -7.07
N ASP A 110 8.67 -15.25 -7.47
CA ASP A 110 9.88 -15.51 -6.68
C ASP A 110 10.94 -14.39 -6.74
N LYS A 111 10.70 -13.32 -7.51
CA LYS A 111 11.68 -12.27 -7.83
C LYS A 111 11.13 -10.85 -7.72
N HIS A 112 9.95 -10.61 -8.30
CA HIS A 112 9.37 -9.30 -8.48
C HIS A 112 8.48 -8.93 -7.28
N GLY A 113 8.86 -7.85 -6.60
CA GLY A 113 8.12 -7.36 -5.45
C GLY A 113 8.31 -5.88 -5.20
N TRP A 114 7.34 -5.27 -4.52
CA TRP A 114 7.24 -3.84 -4.24
C TRP A 114 7.07 -3.63 -2.74
N ALA A 115 7.69 -2.57 -2.20
CA ALA A 115 7.57 -2.19 -0.81
C ALA A 115 7.26 -0.69 -0.72
N VAL A 116 6.32 -0.33 0.16
CA VAL A 116 5.81 1.04 0.29
C VAL A 116 5.99 1.58 1.71
N GLY A 117 5.75 2.88 1.92
CA GLY A 117 5.88 3.47 3.25
C GLY A 117 5.72 4.98 3.32
N HIS A 118 6.35 5.55 4.34
CA HIS A 118 6.45 7.00 4.55
C HIS A 118 7.11 7.71 3.36
N ASP A 119 6.99 9.05 3.31
CA ASP A 119 7.46 9.90 2.20
C ASP A 119 6.81 9.54 0.84
N ALA A 120 5.60 8.96 0.90
CA ALA A 120 4.84 8.44 -0.24
C ALA A 120 5.61 7.46 -1.14
N GLN A 121 6.65 6.80 -0.63
CA GLN A 121 7.62 6.11 -1.49
C GLN A 121 7.16 4.73 -1.98
N VAL A 122 7.62 4.36 -3.17
CA VAL A 122 7.56 3.00 -3.70
C VAL A 122 8.97 2.52 -4.04
N LEU A 123 9.32 1.35 -3.54
CA LEU A 123 10.53 0.59 -3.87
C LEU A 123 10.16 -0.67 -4.65
N ALA A 124 11.04 -1.13 -5.54
CA ALA A 124 10.87 -2.41 -6.24
C ALA A 124 12.15 -3.25 -6.25
N SER A 125 11.98 -4.57 -6.27
CA SER A 125 13.02 -5.61 -6.38
C SER A 125 12.74 -6.53 -7.56
N GLU A 126 13.81 -7.01 -8.20
CA GLU A 126 13.79 -7.98 -9.32
C GLU A 126 14.59 -9.27 -8.98
N ASP A 127 15.06 -9.40 -7.74
CA ASP A 127 15.97 -10.47 -7.28
C ASP A 127 15.49 -11.22 -6.02
N GLY A 128 14.21 -11.08 -5.70
CA GLY A 128 13.59 -11.70 -4.52
C GLY A 128 13.96 -10.96 -3.23
N GLY A 129 14.07 -9.64 -3.28
CA GLY A 129 14.24 -8.78 -2.11
C GLY A 129 15.68 -8.61 -1.58
N VAL A 130 16.70 -9.01 -2.34
CA VAL A 130 18.12 -8.84 -1.97
C VAL A 130 18.57 -7.41 -2.23
N THR A 131 18.19 -6.86 -3.38
CA THR A 131 18.40 -5.46 -3.74
C THR A 131 17.09 -4.77 -4.12
N TRP A 132 17.06 -3.46 -3.89
CA TRP A 132 15.88 -2.62 -4.07
C TRP A 132 16.25 -1.34 -4.79
N THR A 133 15.38 -0.90 -5.70
CA THR A 133 15.44 0.40 -6.38
C THR A 133 14.28 1.27 -5.90
N LYS A 134 14.46 2.59 -5.87
CA LYS A 134 13.36 3.53 -5.62
C LYS A 134 12.71 3.87 -6.97
N GLN A 135 11.42 3.62 -7.07
CA GLN A 135 10.62 3.91 -8.27
C GLN A 135 9.89 5.25 -8.15
N PHE A 136 9.37 5.56 -6.96
CA PHE A 136 8.55 6.76 -6.72
C PHE A 136 8.79 7.31 -5.31
N GLU A 137 8.65 8.62 -5.15
CA GLU A 137 8.54 9.33 -3.86
C GLU A 137 7.82 10.66 -4.07
N ASP A 138 7.12 11.16 -3.05
CA ASP A 138 6.55 12.51 -3.05
C ASP A 138 6.82 13.22 -1.72
N LEU A 139 7.98 13.87 -1.68
CA LEU A 139 8.47 14.67 -0.56
C LEU A 139 7.74 16.03 -0.39
N LYS A 140 6.67 16.29 -1.15
CA LYS A 140 5.77 17.45 -0.95
C LYS A 140 4.44 17.03 -0.37
N ARG A 141 3.95 15.86 -0.77
CA ARG A 141 2.74 15.24 -0.22
C ARG A 141 3.00 14.66 1.17
N GLU A 142 4.18 14.08 1.41
CA GLU A 142 4.63 13.44 2.67
C GLU A 142 3.71 12.31 3.22
N SER A 143 2.52 12.11 2.65
CA SER A 143 1.52 11.13 3.04
C SER A 143 2.02 9.69 2.90
N PRO A 144 2.10 8.91 3.99
CA PRO A 144 2.52 7.52 3.92
C PRO A 144 1.59 6.68 3.03
N LEU A 145 2.19 5.84 2.18
CA LEU A 145 1.52 4.67 1.65
C LEU A 145 1.50 3.60 2.75
N LEU A 146 0.36 2.97 2.95
CA LEU A 146 0.08 2.05 4.06
C LEU A 146 0.04 0.59 3.59
N ASP A 147 -0.47 0.34 2.38
CA ASP A 147 -0.56 -1.01 1.81
C ASP A 147 -0.37 -1.03 0.28
N VAL A 148 0.02 -2.17 -0.28
CA VAL A 148 0.35 -2.35 -1.70
C VAL A 148 -0.06 -3.73 -2.22
N TRP A 149 -0.63 -3.78 -3.43
CA TRP A 149 -1.10 -5.01 -4.07
C TRP A 149 -0.83 -4.99 -5.58
N PHE A 150 -0.42 -6.13 -6.15
CA PHE A 150 -0.21 -6.30 -7.60
C PHE A 150 -0.99 -7.49 -8.16
N GLN A 151 -1.54 -7.33 -9.36
CA GLN A 151 -2.22 -8.37 -10.12
C GLN A 151 -1.24 -9.24 -10.91
N ASP A 152 -0.23 -8.59 -11.47
CA ASP A 152 0.81 -9.16 -12.31
C ASP A 152 2.08 -8.27 -12.22
N VAL A 153 3.15 -8.57 -12.95
CA VAL A 153 4.42 -7.81 -12.88
C VAL A 153 4.34 -6.37 -13.40
N ASN A 154 3.21 -5.95 -13.98
CA ASN A 154 2.98 -4.62 -14.53
C ASN A 154 1.88 -3.85 -13.76
N SER A 155 0.81 -4.54 -13.39
CA SER A 155 -0.44 -3.92 -12.92
C SER A 155 -0.57 -3.98 -11.40
N GLY A 156 -0.71 -2.83 -10.73
CA GLY A 156 -0.81 -2.77 -9.27
C GLY A 156 -1.27 -1.44 -8.70
N PHE A 157 -1.58 -1.44 -7.40
CA PHE A 157 -2.10 -0.32 -6.63
C PHE A 157 -1.35 -0.18 -5.30
N ALA A 158 -1.23 1.05 -4.81
CA ALA A 158 -0.79 1.35 -3.45
C ALA A 158 -1.77 2.33 -2.79
N VAL A 159 -2.21 2.01 -1.58
CA VAL A 159 -3.19 2.80 -0.82
C VAL A 159 -2.53 3.44 0.40
N GLY A 160 -3.08 4.55 0.90
CA GLY A 160 -2.56 5.13 2.13
C GLY A 160 -3.26 6.37 2.66
N ALA A 161 -2.45 7.25 3.26
CA ALA A 161 -2.95 8.37 4.04
C ALA A 161 -3.58 9.47 3.17
N TYR A 162 -4.55 10.20 3.76
CA TYR A 162 -5.30 11.28 3.12
C TYR A 162 -5.99 10.86 1.81
N GLY A 163 -6.66 9.69 1.83
CA GLY A 163 -7.38 9.13 0.69
C GLY A 163 -6.52 8.64 -0.48
N ALA A 164 -5.19 8.60 -0.34
CA ALA A 164 -4.29 8.31 -1.43
C ALA A 164 -4.50 6.90 -2.04
N LEU A 165 -4.76 6.87 -3.34
CA LEU A 165 -4.83 5.67 -4.17
C LEU A 165 -3.92 5.88 -5.38
N MET A 166 -2.75 5.25 -5.38
CA MET A 166 -1.80 5.26 -6.49
C MET A 166 -2.01 4.00 -7.35
N ALA A 167 -1.88 4.11 -8.67
CA ALA A 167 -1.96 2.99 -9.61
C ALA A 167 -0.76 2.94 -10.57
N THR A 168 -0.41 1.75 -11.04
CA THR A 168 0.56 1.52 -12.12
C THR A 168 0.10 0.43 -13.08
N THR A 169 0.55 0.51 -14.33
CA THR A 169 0.29 -0.47 -15.41
C THR A 169 1.56 -0.86 -16.17
N ASP A 170 2.74 -0.45 -15.69
CA ASP A 170 4.04 -0.74 -16.31
C ASP A 170 5.10 -1.26 -15.32
N GLY A 171 4.67 -1.75 -14.14
CA GLY A 171 5.53 -2.33 -13.11
C GLY A 171 6.07 -1.30 -12.12
N GLY A 172 5.42 -0.14 -12.05
CA GLY A 172 5.80 0.98 -11.19
C GLY A 172 6.85 1.91 -11.78
N LYS A 173 7.09 1.90 -13.10
CA LYS A 173 7.97 2.87 -13.76
C LYS A 173 7.27 4.24 -13.85
N HIS A 174 5.95 4.23 -13.96
CA HIS A 174 5.09 5.37 -13.68
C HIS A 174 4.02 5.00 -12.66
N TRP A 175 3.70 5.95 -11.77
CA TRP A 175 2.62 5.87 -10.80
C TRP A 175 1.69 7.07 -10.99
N GLU A 176 0.40 6.80 -11.15
CA GLU A 176 -0.68 7.79 -11.29
C GLU A 176 -1.45 7.90 -9.96
N ASP A 177 -1.77 9.10 -9.50
CA ASP A 177 -2.75 9.29 -8.42
C ASP A 177 -4.14 9.20 -9.03
N VAL A 178 -4.94 8.25 -8.55
CA VAL A 178 -6.27 7.93 -9.07
C VAL A 178 -7.32 7.94 -7.96
N SER A 179 -7.05 8.69 -6.88
CA SER A 179 -7.97 8.90 -5.76
C SER A 179 -9.29 9.56 -6.17
N ASP A 180 -9.35 10.25 -7.31
CA ASP A 180 -10.57 10.79 -7.91
C ASP A 180 -11.57 9.72 -8.38
N ARG A 181 -11.14 8.45 -8.45
CA ARG A 181 -12.01 7.28 -8.72
C ARG A 181 -12.74 6.77 -7.49
N LEU A 182 -12.49 7.34 -6.30
CA LEU A 182 -13.16 6.98 -5.04
C LEU A 182 -14.08 8.13 -4.56
N ASP A 183 -15.29 7.78 -4.11
CA ASP A 183 -16.12 8.69 -3.31
C ASP A 183 -15.58 8.76 -1.86
N ASN A 184 -14.49 9.52 -1.69
CA ASN A 184 -13.81 9.76 -0.42
C ASN A 184 -13.56 11.26 -0.21
N GLU A 185 -14.63 12.07 -0.27
CA GLU A 185 -14.55 13.54 -0.16
C GLU A 185 -13.85 14.03 1.13
N ASP A 186 -14.04 13.31 2.25
CA ASP A 186 -13.39 13.58 3.55
C ASP A 186 -11.91 13.13 3.62
N GLN A 187 -11.39 12.50 2.55
CA GLN A 187 -10.01 12.01 2.42
C GLN A 187 -9.57 11.04 3.54
N TYR A 188 -10.46 10.16 4.01
CA TYR A 188 -10.13 9.18 5.06
C TYR A 188 -8.96 8.27 4.66
N HIS A 189 -8.13 7.89 5.63
CA HIS A 189 -6.99 6.99 5.43
C HIS A 189 -7.43 5.64 4.85
N LEU A 190 -6.83 5.21 3.74
CA LEU A 190 -7.03 3.88 3.16
C LEU A 190 -5.97 2.94 3.73
N ASN A 191 -6.38 1.97 4.56
CA ASN A 191 -5.47 1.24 5.45
C ASN A 191 -5.06 -0.14 4.91
N GLY A 192 -5.84 -0.75 4.01
CA GLY A 192 -5.49 -2.03 3.40
C GLY A 192 -6.28 -2.33 2.14
N ILE A 193 -5.68 -3.10 1.23
CA ILE A 193 -6.23 -3.49 -0.07
C ILE A 193 -6.00 -4.99 -0.33
N ALA A 194 -7.04 -5.72 -0.74
CA ALA A 194 -6.93 -7.14 -1.04
C ALA A 194 -7.77 -7.57 -2.25
N ALA A 195 -7.29 -8.62 -2.93
CA ALA A 195 -8.10 -9.38 -3.85
C ALA A 195 -9.05 -10.33 -3.11
N VAL A 196 -10.31 -10.35 -3.54
CA VAL A 196 -11.32 -11.31 -3.11
C VAL A 196 -11.54 -12.32 -4.22
N LYS A 197 -11.36 -13.60 -3.87
CA LYS A 197 -11.41 -14.72 -4.81
C LYS A 197 -12.70 -14.72 -5.62
N ASP A 198 -12.54 -14.88 -6.94
CA ASP A 198 -13.61 -14.94 -7.94
C ASP A 198 -14.55 -13.70 -7.97
N ALA A 199 -14.12 -12.56 -7.39
CA ALA A 199 -14.95 -11.36 -7.24
C ALA A 199 -14.28 -10.05 -7.71
N GLY A 200 -13.07 -9.73 -7.25
CA GLY A 200 -12.37 -8.47 -7.59
C GLY A 200 -11.51 -7.91 -6.45
N LEU A 201 -11.39 -6.58 -6.35
CA LEU A 201 -10.63 -5.88 -5.32
C LEU A 201 -11.51 -5.26 -4.22
N PHE A 202 -10.98 -5.19 -3.01
CA PHE A 202 -11.62 -4.53 -1.86
C PHE A 202 -10.60 -3.67 -1.10
N ILE A 203 -11.02 -2.47 -0.69
CA ILE A 203 -10.25 -1.53 0.14
C ILE A 203 -11.03 -1.25 1.43
N VAL A 204 -10.33 -1.16 2.56
CA VAL A 204 -10.89 -0.69 3.84
C VAL A 204 -10.03 0.42 4.46
N GLY A 205 -10.65 1.26 5.29
CA GLY A 205 -9.97 2.43 5.84
C GLY A 205 -10.47 2.94 7.20
N GLU A 206 -10.09 4.19 7.47
CA GLU A 206 -10.56 4.97 8.60
C GLU A 206 -12.08 5.24 8.53
N GLN A 207 -12.69 5.52 9.69
CA GLN A 207 -14.12 5.80 9.85
C GLN A 207 -15.07 4.67 9.39
N GLY A 208 -14.52 3.49 9.04
CA GLY A 208 -15.29 2.38 8.49
C GLY A 208 -15.43 2.39 6.97
N SER A 209 -14.71 3.29 6.29
CA SER A 209 -14.73 3.41 4.83
C SER A 209 -14.43 2.07 4.13
N MET A 210 -15.25 1.76 3.12
CA MET A 210 -15.17 0.53 2.33
C MET A 210 -15.39 0.86 0.84
N PHE A 211 -14.54 0.29 -0.02
CA PHE A 211 -14.69 0.38 -1.47
C PHE A 211 -14.43 -0.98 -2.11
N ARG A 212 -15.23 -1.35 -3.13
CA ARG A 212 -14.99 -2.55 -3.94
C ARG A 212 -14.85 -2.21 -5.43
N SER A 213 -14.19 -3.08 -6.16
CA SER A 213 -14.10 -3.03 -7.62
C SER A 213 -14.24 -4.43 -8.22
N VAL A 214 -15.20 -4.59 -9.13
CA VAL A 214 -15.44 -5.84 -9.90
C VAL A 214 -14.59 -5.93 -11.17
N ASP A 215 -13.89 -4.86 -11.54
CA ASP A 215 -13.14 -4.72 -12.80
C ASP A 215 -11.62 -4.55 -12.60
N TRP A 216 -11.13 -4.95 -11.41
CA TRP A 216 -9.72 -4.89 -11.00
C TRP A 216 -9.17 -3.45 -10.90
N GLY A 217 -10.01 -2.53 -10.43
CA GLY A 217 -9.63 -1.17 -10.01
C GLY A 217 -9.76 -0.10 -11.10
N GLN A 218 -10.49 -0.38 -12.19
CA GLN A 218 -10.83 0.62 -13.20
C GLN A 218 -11.98 1.52 -12.71
N THR A 219 -12.99 0.93 -12.06
CA THR A 219 -14.07 1.63 -11.35
C THR A 219 -14.26 1.09 -9.95
N TRP A 220 -14.78 1.93 -9.04
CA TRP A 220 -14.99 1.60 -7.63
C TRP A 220 -16.39 1.97 -7.15
N GLU A 221 -16.92 1.15 -6.25
CA GLU A 221 -18.20 1.33 -5.56
C GLU A 221 -17.94 1.49 -4.07
N LYS A 222 -18.41 2.60 -3.48
CA LYS A 222 -18.41 2.84 -2.03
C LYS A 222 -19.52 2.05 -1.36
N LEU A 223 -19.24 1.47 -0.20
CA LEU A 223 -20.18 0.61 0.52
C LEU A 223 -20.43 1.14 1.93
N GLU A 224 -21.67 0.97 2.42
CA GLU A 224 -22.02 1.20 3.82
C GLU A 224 -21.57 -0.01 4.66
N GLY A 225 -20.57 0.18 5.52
CA GLY A 225 -20.01 -0.87 6.37
C GLY A 225 -20.79 -1.09 7.69
N PRO A 226 -20.59 -2.23 8.38
CA PRO A 226 -21.23 -2.54 9.66
C PRO A 226 -20.63 -1.80 10.87
N TYR A 227 -19.72 -0.85 10.65
CA TYR A 227 -18.86 -0.26 11.69
C TYR A 227 -18.34 1.11 11.26
N GLU A 228 -18.39 2.11 12.15
CA GLU A 228 -17.97 3.51 11.91
C GLU A 228 -16.54 3.80 12.42
N GLY A 229 -15.77 2.78 12.78
CA GLY A 229 -14.40 2.92 13.31
C GLY A 229 -13.35 2.38 12.35
N SER A 230 -12.08 2.76 12.56
CA SER A 230 -11.00 2.39 11.66
C SER A 230 -10.83 0.86 11.51
N LEU A 231 -10.95 0.41 10.27
CA LEU A 231 -10.54 -0.90 9.82
C LEU A 231 -9.07 -0.81 9.42
N PHE A 232 -8.27 -1.81 9.80
CA PHE A 232 -6.82 -1.84 9.59
C PHE A 232 -6.39 -2.88 8.54
N GLY A 233 -7.32 -3.69 8.04
CA GLY A 233 -7.06 -4.53 6.88
C GLY A 233 -8.25 -5.37 6.46
N VAL A 234 -8.12 -5.97 5.28
CA VAL A 234 -9.10 -6.82 4.62
C VAL A 234 -8.39 -8.04 4.04
N ILE A 235 -9.05 -9.20 4.00
CA ILE A 235 -8.47 -10.43 3.44
C ILE A 235 -9.55 -11.31 2.78
N GLY A 236 -9.27 -11.78 1.56
CA GLY A 236 -10.08 -12.78 0.87
C GLY A 236 -9.84 -14.19 1.42
N THR A 237 -10.85 -15.06 1.35
CA THR A 237 -10.75 -16.45 1.83
C THR A 237 -10.53 -17.45 0.68
N ALA A 238 -10.40 -18.75 0.99
CA ALA A 238 -10.37 -19.79 -0.02
C ALA A 238 -11.74 -20.00 -0.72
N GLN A 239 -12.82 -19.40 -0.20
CA GLN A 239 -14.16 -19.42 -0.76
C GLN A 239 -14.43 -18.18 -1.64
N ALA A 240 -15.06 -18.40 -2.80
CA ALA A 240 -15.46 -17.34 -3.74
C ALA A 240 -16.34 -16.27 -3.06
N ASN A 241 -16.14 -15.00 -3.41
CA ASN A 241 -16.85 -13.81 -2.87
C ASN A 241 -16.74 -13.60 -1.35
N THR A 242 -16.06 -14.47 -0.62
CA THR A 242 -16.01 -14.47 0.85
C THR A 242 -14.75 -13.78 1.34
N LEU A 243 -14.92 -12.76 2.20
CA LEU A 243 -13.87 -11.91 2.73
C LEU A 243 -14.09 -11.58 4.21
N LEU A 244 -13.02 -11.11 4.86
CA LEU A 244 -13.01 -10.61 6.23
C LEU A 244 -12.46 -9.18 6.25
N ALA A 245 -13.11 -8.29 7.02
CA ALA A 245 -12.61 -6.96 7.35
C ALA A 245 -12.36 -6.87 8.86
N TYR A 246 -11.20 -6.33 9.25
CA TYR A 246 -10.74 -6.32 10.65
C TYR A 246 -10.12 -4.98 11.06
N GLY A 247 -10.12 -4.67 12.36
CA GLY A 247 -9.41 -3.48 12.84
C GLY A 247 -9.55 -3.16 14.33
N LEU A 248 -9.93 -1.91 14.60
CA LEU A 248 -9.89 -1.30 15.92
C LEU A 248 -10.69 -2.08 16.98
N ARG A 249 -10.11 -2.21 18.19
CA ARG A 249 -10.70 -2.90 19.36
C ARG A 249 -11.18 -4.35 19.13
N GLY A 250 -10.58 -5.07 18.17
CA GLY A 250 -10.90 -6.49 17.94
C GLY A 250 -12.13 -6.73 17.09
N ASN A 251 -12.69 -5.69 16.47
CA ASN A 251 -13.78 -5.83 15.51
C ASN A 251 -13.32 -6.63 14.28
N LEU A 252 -14.15 -7.62 13.93
CA LEU A 252 -13.96 -8.53 12.80
C LEU A 252 -15.34 -8.80 12.18
N PHE A 253 -15.45 -8.61 10.87
CA PHE A 253 -16.68 -8.81 10.11
C PHE A 253 -16.41 -9.74 8.94
N ARG A 254 -17.38 -10.60 8.61
CA ARG A 254 -17.36 -11.51 7.47
C ARG A 254 -18.45 -11.13 6.47
N SER A 255 -18.12 -11.18 5.19
CA SER A 255 -19.09 -11.12 4.09
C SER A 255 -18.89 -12.36 3.21
N THR A 256 -19.97 -12.87 2.62
CA THR A 256 -19.97 -13.99 1.66
C THR A 256 -20.44 -13.56 0.25
N ASP A 257 -20.71 -12.27 0.07
CA ASP A 257 -21.34 -11.66 -1.11
C ASP A 257 -20.60 -10.39 -1.58
N PHE A 258 -19.27 -10.42 -1.44
CA PHE A 258 -18.35 -9.34 -1.84
C PHE A 258 -18.70 -7.97 -1.20
N GLY A 259 -18.98 -7.98 0.10
CA GLY A 259 -19.21 -6.82 0.93
C GLY A 259 -20.63 -6.24 0.87
N THR A 260 -21.59 -6.96 0.29
CA THR A 260 -22.98 -6.49 0.17
C THR A 260 -23.76 -6.67 1.49
N THR A 261 -23.46 -7.74 2.23
CA THR A 261 -23.94 -7.97 3.61
C THR A 261 -22.78 -8.42 4.50
N TRP A 262 -22.91 -8.16 5.81
CA TRP A 262 -21.86 -8.38 6.79
C TRP A 262 -22.37 -9.00 8.09
N GLU A 263 -21.64 -9.99 8.59
CA GLU A 263 -21.88 -10.67 9.87
C GLU A 263 -20.71 -10.35 10.84
N PRO A 264 -20.97 -9.88 12.07
CA PRO A 264 -19.92 -9.66 13.07
C PRO A 264 -19.47 -10.98 13.70
N VAL A 265 -18.15 -11.21 13.78
CA VAL A 265 -17.55 -12.46 14.27
C VAL A 265 -16.98 -12.27 15.68
N GLU A 266 -17.64 -12.83 16.68
CA GLU A 266 -17.28 -12.62 18.10
C GLU A 266 -16.00 -13.39 18.50
N LEU A 267 -14.88 -12.66 18.61
CA LEU A 267 -13.58 -13.22 19.00
C LEU A 267 -13.50 -13.52 20.51
N LYS A 268 -13.67 -14.80 20.87
CA LYS A 268 -13.71 -15.29 22.27
C LYS A 268 -12.32 -15.61 22.81
N ALA A 269 -11.77 -14.70 23.62
CA ALA A 269 -10.54 -14.89 24.37
C ALA A 269 -10.81 -15.49 25.77
N ALA A 270 -9.75 -15.93 26.45
CA ALA A 270 -9.82 -16.60 27.77
C ALA A 270 -10.33 -15.70 28.94
N ARG A 271 -10.73 -14.45 28.68
CA ARG A 271 -11.30 -13.51 29.66
C ARG A 271 -12.57 -12.79 29.16
N GLY A 272 -13.19 -13.28 28.07
CA GLY A 272 -14.32 -12.63 27.39
C GLY A 272 -13.97 -12.26 25.95
N ALA A 273 -14.70 -11.31 25.37
CA ALA A 273 -14.42 -10.80 24.03
C ALA A 273 -13.01 -10.19 23.93
N LEU A 274 -12.38 -10.33 22.77
CA LEU A 274 -11.06 -9.76 22.49
C LEU A 274 -11.18 -8.27 22.13
N GLU A 275 -10.82 -7.37 23.05
CA GLU A 275 -10.87 -5.91 22.81
C GLU A 275 -9.58 -5.30 22.22
N PHE A 276 -8.63 -6.12 21.75
CA PHE A 276 -7.34 -5.64 21.22
C PHE A 276 -7.41 -5.47 19.70
N GLY A 277 -6.97 -4.31 19.20
CA GLY A 277 -6.98 -4.00 17.77
C GLY A 277 -6.18 -5.00 16.94
N LEU A 278 -6.77 -5.44 15.84
CA LEU A 278 -6.21 -6.38 14.85
C LEU A 278 -5.36 -5.60 13.83
N SER A 279 -4.28 -6.21 13.34
CA SER A 279 -3.24 -5.49 12.59
C SER A 279 -2.93 -6.09 11.23
N GLY A 280 -2.98 -7.42 11.09
CA GLY A 280 -2.63 -8.11 9.85
C GLY A 280 -3.19 -9.52 9.80
N ALA A 281 -3.29 -10.08 8.60
CA ALA A 281 -3.85 -11.40 8.37
C ALA A 281 -3.15 -12.13 7.21
N THR A 282 -3.26 -13.45 7.20
CA THR A 282 -2.77 -14.31 6.11
C THR A 282 -3.71 -15.49 5.87
N LEU A 283 -3.78 -15.94 4.63
CA LEU A 283 -4.44 -17.16 4.20
C LEU A 283 -3.35 -18.19 3.89
N LEU A 284 -3.34 -19.30 4.61
CA LEU A 284 -2.33 -20.35 4.46
C LEU A 284 -2.71 -21.34 3.35
N ASP A 285 -1.74 -22.11 2.84
CA ASP A 285 -1.92 -23.12 1.78
C ASP A 285 -2.99 -24.19 2.11
N ASP A 286 -3.29 -24.42 3.39
CA ASP A 286 -4.33 -25.36 3.87
C ASP A 286 -5.74 -24.73 3.89
N GLY A 287 -5.88 -23.47 3.47
CA GLY A 287 -7.12 -22.69 3.52
C GLY A 287 -7.45 -22.11 4.90
N SER A 288 -6.62 -22.35 5.92
CA SER A 288 -6.81 -21.73 7.24
C SER A 288 -6.36 -20.27 7.24
N ILE A 289 -7.05 -19.45 8.03
CA ILE A 289 -6.82 -18.00 8.12
C ILE A 289 -6.20 -17.70 9.47
N VAL A 290 -5.09 -16.97 9.50
CA VAL A 290 -4.48 -16.46 10.74
C VAL A 290 -4.53 -14.94 10.74
N ILE A 291 -5.11 -14.37 11.79
CA ILE A 291 -5.17 -12.92 12.06
C ILE A 291 -4.34 -12.64 13.30
N VAL A 292 -3.60 -11.53 13.31
CA VAL A 292 -2.74 -11.09 14.42
C VAL A 292 -3.01 -9.65 14.80
N GLY A 293 -2.52 -9.24 15.98
CA GLY A 293 -2.62 -7.86 16.40
C GLY A 293 -2.05 -7.55 17.76
N ASN A 294 -2.57 -6.47 18.35
CA ASN A 294 -2.11 -5.90 19.60
C ASN A 294 -2.27 -6.87 20.79
N GLY A 295 -1.41 -6.69 21.80
CA GLY A 295 -1.44 -7.53 23.00
C GLY A 295 -0.99 -8.97 22.77
N GLY A 296 -0.23 -9.25 21.71
CA GLY A 296 0.22 -10.59 21.33
C GLY A 296 -0.91 -11.50 20.88
N SER A 297 -1.94 -10.96 20.22
CA SER A 297 -3.08 -11.74 19.77
C SER A 297 -2.73 -12.51 18.49
N VAL A 298 -3.00 -13.81 18.48
CA VAL A 298 -2.89 -14.72 17.32
C VAL A 298 -4.17 -15.54 17.25
N ILE A 299 -4.87 -15.46 16.14
CA ILE A 299 -6.29 -15.84 16.02
C ILE A 299 -6.42 -16.71 14.76
N ARG A 300 -6.97 -17.92 14.84
CA ARG A 300 -7.02 -18.87 13.70
C ARG A 300 -8.41 -19.45 13.44
N SER A 301 -8.83 -19.38 12.18
CA SER A 301 -10.00 -20.04 11.57
C SER A 301 -9.54 -21.22 10.71
N ASN A 302 -10.39 -22.24 10.57
CA ASN A 302 -10.19 -23.36 9.63
C ASN A 302 -11.41 -23.57 8.72
N ASP A 303 -12.29 -22.57 8.65
CA ASP A 303 -13.67 -22.67 8.14
C ASP A 303 -14.08 -21.40 7.35
N ASN A 304 -13.14 -20.82 6.61
CA ASN A 304 -13.32 -19.58 5.83
C ASN A 304 -13.85 -18.39 6.67
N GLY A 305 -13.48 -18.35 7.96
CA GLY A 305 -13.76 -17.24 8.86
C GLY A 305 -15.08 -17.34 9.61
N GLU A 306 -15.71 -18.51 9.64
CA GLU A 306 -16.95 -18.73 10.39
C GLU A 306 -16.72 -18.83 11.90
N THR A 307 -15.63 -19.48 12.33
CA THR A 307 -15.25 -19.56 13.74
C THR A 307 -13.75 -19.36 13.95
N PHE A 308 -13.38 -18.79 15.10
CA PHE A 308 -11.98 -18.52 15.43
C PHE A 308 -11.59 -19.00 16.81
N SER A 309 -10.43 -19.66 16.87
CA SER A 309 -9.66 -19.87 18.10
C SER A 309 -8.78 -18.65 18.39
N VAL A 310 -8.83 -18.12 19.62
CA VAL A 310 -8.03 -16.96 20.03
C VAL A 310 -6.94 -17.37 21.02
N PHE A 311 -5.68 -17.11 20.69
CA PHE A 311 -4.55 -17.20 21.60
C PHE A 311 -3.97 -15.81 21.87
N ASN A 312 -3.72 -15.49 23.14
CA ASN A 312 -2.93 -14.31 23.50
C ASN A 312 -1.57 -14.77 24.06
N ARG A 313 -0.48 -14.36 23.41
CA ARG A 313 0.88 -14.69 23.81
C ARG A 313 1.19 -14.15 25.22
N PRO A 314 1.90 -14.92 26.06
CA PRO A 314 2.30 -14.46 27.41
C PRO A 314 3.20 -13.22 27.42
N ASP A 315 3.96 -12.97 26.35
CA ASP A 315 4.82 -11.77 26.24
C ASP A 315 4.03 -10.49 25.89
N ARG A 316 2.77 -10.61 25.43
CA ARG A 316 1.84 -9.51 25.11
C ARG A 316 2.36 -8.50 24.09
N ILE A 317 3.46 -8.80 23.41
CA ILE A 317 4.11 -7.97 22.40
C ILE A 317 3.18 -7.81 21.19
N SER A 318 2.97 -6.59 20.71
CA SER A 318 2.12 -6.36 19.54
C SER A 318 2.74 -6.95 18.27
N VAL A 319 1.93 -7.73 17.56
CA VAL A 319 2.26 -8.32 16.26
C VAL A 319 1.57 -7.51 15.19
N SER A 320 2.30 -7.14 14.14
CA SER A 320 1.81 -6.36 13.01
C SER A 320 1.31 -7.28 11.90
N ALA A 321 2.14 -8.25 11.49
CA ALA A 321 1.86 -9.16 10.38
C ALA A 321 2.29 -10.61 10.68
N VAL A 322 1.83 -11.52 9.82
CA VAL A 322 2.00 -12.96 9.96
C VAL A 322 2.09 -13.64 8.59
N THR A 323 2.92 -14.67 8.48
CA THR A 323 2.91 -15.57 7.31
C THR A 323 3.34 -16.99 7.70
N ALA A 324 3.26 -17.94 6.77
CA ALA A 324 3.79 -19.29 6.97
C ALA A 324 5.33 -19.27 7.09
N ALA A 325 5.92 -20.22 7.80
CA ALA A 325 7.36 -20.49 7.72
C ALA A 325 7.70 -21.59 6.68
N GLY A 326 6.71 -22.12 5.96
CA GLY A 326 6.88 -23.24 5.02
C GLY A 326 7.21 -24.60 5.66
N ASN A 327 7.08 -24.74 6.99
CA ASN A 327 7.36 -25.98 7.74
C ASN A 327 6.31 -26.29 8.83
N GLY A 328 5.11 -25.72 8.72
CA GLY A 328 4.06 -25.85 9.75
C GLY A 328 4.26 -24.94 10.98
N ASN A 329 5.23 -24.02 10.94
CA ASN A 329 5.30 -22.87 11.84
C ASN A 329 4.78 -21.61 11.13
N LEU A 330 4.55 -20.55 11.90
CA LEU A 330 4.30 -19.19 11.46
C LEU A 330 5.53 -18.32 11.70
N ILE A 331 5.72 -17.31 10.84
CA ILE A 331 6.54 -16.14 11.12
C ILE A 331 5.61 -15.04 11.62
N LEU A 332 5.96 -14.44 12.76
CA LEU A 332 5.31 -13.22 13.27
C LEU A 332 6.28 -12.04 13.10
N ALA A 333 5.81 -10.94 12.52
CA ALA A 333 6.52 -9.66 12.45
C ALA A 333 5.81 -8.62 13.32
N GLY A 334 6.56 -7.77 14.02
CA GLY A 334 5.97 -6.74 14.88
C GLY A 334 6.98 -6.00 15.74
N GLN A 335 6.53 -5.59 16.92
CA GLN A 335 7.37 -4.96 17.93
C GLN A 335 8.49 -5.93 18.36
N GLY A 336 9.75 -5.54 18.13
CA GLY A 336 10.89 -6.38 18.51
C GLY A 336 11.16 -7.56 17.56
N GLY A 337 10.79 -7.42 16.29
CA GLY A 337 11.36 -8.18 15.18
C GLY A 337 10.53 -9.34 14.64
N VAL A 338 11.17 -10.10 13.76
CA VAL A 338 10.66 -11.33 13.13
C VAL A 338 10.92 -12.55 14.03
N ARG A 339 9.93 -13.44 14.17
CA ARG A 339 9.97 -14.59 15.11
C ARG A 339 9.27 -15.82 14.57
N VAL A 340 9.92 -16.99 14.67
CA VAL A 340 9.30 -18.29 14.36
C VAL A 340 8.45 -18.79 15.55
N THR A 341 7.23 -19.25 15.28
CA THR A 341 6.26 -19.73 16.28
C THR A 341 5.41 -20.89 15.76
N SER A 342 4.81 -21.69 16.64
CA SER A 342 3.80 -22.69 16.24
C SER A 342 2.60 -22.07 15.51
N LEU A 343 1.74 -22.87 14.87
CA LEU A 343 0.45 -22.43 14.30
C LEU A 343 -0.47 -21.72 15.31
N THR A 344 -0.25 -21.92 16.61
CA THR A 344 -0.96 -21.24 17.70
C THR A 344 -0.32 -19.93 18.13
N GLY A 345 0.80 -19.51 17.52
CA GLY A 345 1.53 -18.30 17.88
C GLY A 345 2.40 -18.44 19.14
N ALA A 346 2.62 -19.65 19.66
CA ALA A 346 3.47 -19.92 20.81
C ALA A 346 4.94 -20.16 20.39
N SER A 347 5.89 -20.02 21.31
CA SER A 347 7.31 -20.30 21.04
C SER A 347 7.51 -21.75 20.58
N ALA A 348 8.12 -21.95 19.40
CA ALA A 348 8.22 -23.26 18.75
C ALA A 348 8.93 -24.33 19.61
N GLU A 349 9.86 -23.92 20.48
CA GLU A 349 10.57 -24.82 21.41
C GLU A 349 9.64 -25.52 22.42
N ASN A 350 8.54 -24.88 22.83
CA ASN A 350 7.62 -25.44 23.83
C ASN A 350 6.77 -26.61 23.31
N GLY A 351 6.71 -26.83 21.98
CA GLY A 351 5.91 -27.88 21.36
C GLY A 351 6.34 -29.32 21.69
N LYS A 352 7.52 -29.52 22.29
CA LYS A 352 8.09 -30.87 22.55
C LYS A 352 7.82 -31.45 23.95
N ASN A 353 7.29 -30.66 24.88
CA ASN A 353 7.05 -31.10 26.27
C ASN A 353 5.57 -31.42 26.57
N GLY A 354 4.69 -31.42 25.57
CA GLY A 354 3.24 -31.59 25.75
C GLY A 354 2.72 -33.03 25.82
N SER A 355 3.58 -34.05 25.84
CA SER A 355 3.18 -35.46 25.73
C SER A 355 4.01 -36.41 26.60
N SER A 356 3.97 -36.24 27.92
CA SER A 356 4.44 -37.23 28.91
C SER A 356 3.84 -36.98 30.29
N GLN A 357 3.21 -38.03 30.84
CA GLN A 357 2.51 -38.13 32.14
C GLN A 357 1.13 -37.45 32.20
#